data_AF-A0A6G1D645-F1
#
_entry.id   AF-A0A6G1D645-F1
#
_cell.length_a   1.000
_cell.length_b   1.000
_cell.length_c   1.000
_cell.angle_alpha   90.00
_cell.angle_beta   90.00
_cell.angle_gamma   90.00
#
_symmetry.space_group_name_H-M   'P 1'
#
loop_
_entity.id
_entity.type
_entity.pdbx_description
1 polymer ?
#
loop_
_entity_poly.entity_id
_entity_poly.type
_entity_poly.pdbx_seq_one_letter_code
_entity_poly.pdbx_strand_id
1 'polypeptide(L)' 'FQAYADVCFREFGDWVKHWTTMDEPNVLSIAAYDSGAFPPCRCSPPFGIINCTTGNSTVEPYVVAQTPYWRMLRL' A
#
# COMPACT_ATOMS: atom_id res chain seq x y z
N PHE A 1 9.75 4.03 -2.75
CA PHE A 1 9.72 3.72 -1.30
C PHE A 1 11.14 3.59 -0.72
N GLN A 2 12.08 2.88 -1.34
CA GLN A 2 13.45 2.70 -0.79
C GLN A 2 14.17 4.01 -0.47
N ALA A 3 14.26 4.94 -1.43
CA ALA A 3 14.88 6.24 -1.20
C ALA A 3 14.21 7.07 -0.08
N TYR A 4 12.90 6.89 0.13
CA TYR A 4 12.19 7.54 1.24
C TYR A 4 12.61 6.93 2.58
N ALA A 5 12.61 5.60 2.68
CA ALA A 5 13.07 4.90 3.88
C ALA A 5 14.55 5.21 4.20
N ASP A 6 15.41 5.27 3.19
CA ASP A 6 16.83 5.61 3.36
C ASP A 6 17.01 7.00 3.99
N VAL A 7 16.20 7.99 3.57
CA VAL A 7 16.20 9.32 4.21
C VAL A 7 15.67 9.23 5.64
N CYS A 8 14.56 8.54 5.89
CA CYS A 8 14.02 8.39 7.25
C CYS A 8 15.03 7.77 8.21
N PHE A 9 15.71 6.69 7.81
CA PHE A 9 16.71 6.03 8.65
C PHE A 9 17.96 6.91 8.85
N ARG A 10 18.40 7.63 7.81
CA ARG A 10 19.55 8.54 7.93
C ARG A 10 19.26 9.71 8.87
N GLU A 11 18.09 10.35 8.74
CA GLU A 11 17.78 11.57 9.50
C GLU A 11 17.29 11.27 10.93
N PHE A 12 16.63 10.13 11.16
CA PHE A 12 15.97 9.85 12.45
C PHE A 12 16.41 8.56 13.14
N GLY A 13 17.27 7.74 12.52
CA GLY A 13 17.70 6.44 13.08
C GLY A 13 18.43 6.53 14.42
N ASP A 14 19.03 7.68 14.73
CA ASP A 14 19.67 7.92 16.01
C ASP A 14 18.68 7.97 17.18
N TRP A 15 17.44 8.42 16.94
CA TRP A 15 16.42 8.58 17.99
C TRP A 15 15.28 7.57 17.88
N VAL A 16 14.91 7.14 16.67
CA VAL A 16 13.83 6.19 16.43
C VAL A 16 14.38 4.77 16.31
N LYS A 17 14.07 3.92 17.30
CA LYS A 17 14.57 2.54 17.39
C LYS A 17 13.60 1.47 16.88
N HIS A 18 12.35 1.84 16.67
CA HIS A 18 11.30 0.95 16.19
C HIS A 18 10.62 1.57 14.99
N TRP A 19 10.50 0.78 13.93
CA TRP A 19 9.98 1.23 12.64
C TRP A 19 8.93 0.26 12.14
N THR A 20 7.79 0.81 11.72
CA THR A 20 6.77 0.09 10.95
C THR A 20 6.87 0.61 9.51
N THR A 21 7.09 -0.29 8.54
CA THR A 21 7.29 0.10 7.14
C THR A 21 5.99 0.49 6.46
N MET A 22 4.95 -0.32 6.66
CA MET A 22 3.60 -0.08 6.14
C MET A 22 2.59 -0.53 7.18
N ASP A 23 1.53 0.24 7.28
CA ASP A 23 0.38 -0.09 8.10
C ASP A 23 -0.68 -0.80 7.24
N GLU A 24 -1.23 -1.88 7.78
CA GLU A 24 -2.34 -2.65 7.22
C GLU A 24 -2.36 -2.85 5.68
N PRO A 25 -1.33 -3.47 5.07
CA PRO A 25 -1.28 -3.64 3.61
C PRO A 25 -2.46 -4.45 3.06
N ASN A 26 -3.01 -5.39 3.83
CA ASN A 26 -4.22 -6.13 3.47
C ASN A 26 -5.44 -5.22 3.38
N VAL A 27 -5.63 -4.31 4.35
CA VAL A 27 -6.76 -3.37 4.35
C VAL A 27 -6.59 -2.37 3.23
N LEU A 28 -5.38 -1.82 3.04
CA LEU A 28 -5.11 -0.86 1.97
C LEU A 28 -5.38 -1.47 0.58
N SER A 29 -4.96 -2.71 0.35
CA SER A 29 -5.16 -3.37 -0.95
C SER A 29 -6.66 -3.51 -1.31
N ILE A 30 -7.50 -3.89 -0.35
CA ILE A 30 -8.95 -4.03 -0.55
C ILE A 30 -9.62 -2.66 -0.60
N ALA A 31 -9.35 -1.79 0.37
CA ALA A 31 -10.01 -0.50 0.49
C ALA A 31 -9.72 0.43 -0.70
N ALA A 32 -8.51 0.38 -1.27
CA ALA A 32 -8.10 1.29 -2.33
C ALA A 32 -8.25 0.74 -3.75
N TYR A 33 -8.23 -0.60 -3.92
CA TYR A 33 -8.20 -1.26 -5.24
C TYR A 33 -9.30 -2.31 -5.46
N ASP A 34 -10.16 -2.58 -4.47
CA ASP A 34 -11.35 -3.43 -4.62
C ASP A 34 -12.64 -2.66 -4.31
N SER A 35 -12.76 -2.11 -3.09
CA SER A 35 -13.95 -1.35 -2.69
C SER A 35 -13.93 0.10 -3.20
N GLY A 36 -12.75 0.65 -3.51
CA GLY A 36 -12.58 2.04 -3.91
C GLY A 36 -12.87 3.07 -2.81
N ALA A 37 -12.95 2.63 -1.55
CA ALA A 37 -13.20 3.49 -0.40
C ALA A 37 -12.05 4.46 -0.10
N PHE A 38 -10.80 4.04 -0.35
CA PHE A 38 -9.60 4.84 -0.10
C PHE A 38 -8.92 5.25 -1.41
N PRO A 39 -8.19 6.38 -1.45
CA PRO A 39 -7.39 6.76 -2.61
C PRO A 39 -6.43 5.63 -3.04
N PRO A 40 -6.25 5.36 -4.35
CA PRO A 40 -6.74 6.14 -5.50
C PRO A 40 -8.19 5.82 -5.92
N CYS A 41 -8.98 5.15 -5.08
CA CYS A 41 -10.39 4.83 -5.32
C CYS A 41 -10.61 3.99 -6.58
N ARG A 42 -9.71 3.04 -6.85
CA ARG A 42 -9.82 2.14 -8.00
C ARG A 42 -10.64 0.91 -7.62
N CYS A 43 -11.51 0.50 -8.54
CA CYS A 43 -12.37 -0.67 -8.35
C CYS A 43 -13.02 -1.06 -9.69
N SER A 44 -13.69 -2.21 -9.75
CA SER A 44 -14.45 -2.62 -10.94
C SER A 44 -15.77 -3.31 -10.57
N PRO A 45 -16.85 -3.14 -11.36
CA PRO A 45 -18.11 -3.88 -11.12
C PRO A 45 -17.90 -5.41 -11.12
N PRO A 46 -18.69 -6.18 -10.33
CA PRO A 46 -19.76 -5.75 -9.43
C PRO A 46 -19.27 -5.30 -8.04
N PHE A 47 -17.96 -5.22 -7.83
CA PHE A 47 -17.36 -4.77 -6.57
C PHE A 47 -17.38 -3.23 -6.49
N GLY A 48 -16.84 -2.69 -5.41
CA GLY A 48 -16.82 -1.27 -5.16
C GLY A 48 -18.02 -0.77 -4.34
N ILE A 49 -17.79 0.23 -3.49
CA ILE A 49 -18.85 0.95 -2.76
C ILE A 49 -19.21 2.28 -3.43
N ILE A 50 -18.46 2.66 -4.46
CA ILE A 50 -18.67 3.86 -5.28
C ILE A 50 -18.94 3.47 -6.73
N ASN A 51 -19.32 4.43 -7.57
CA ASN A 51 -19.41 4.22 -9.01
C ASN A 51 -18.00 4.11 -9.62
N CYS A 52 -17.49 2.88 -9.67
CA CYS A 52 -16.17 2.53 -10.17
C CYS A 52 -16.07 2.79 -11.67
N THR A 53 -15.25 3.78 -12.06
CA THR A 53 -15.00 4.12 -13.47
C THR A 53 -13.66 3.60 -13.99
N THR A 54 -12.77 3.15 -13.09
CA THR A 54 -11.43 2.67 -13.42
C THR A 54 -10.92 1.71 -12.34
N GLY A 55 -10.20 0.67 -12.74
CA GLY A 55 -9.67 -0.35 -11.84
C GLY A 55 -9.96 -1.78 -12.29
N ASN A 56 -9.39 -2.75 -11.58
CA ASN A 56 -9.73 -4.16 -11.72
C ASN A 56 -9.60 -4.86 -10.36
N SER A 57 -10.73 -5.00 -9.68
CA SER A 57 -10.87 -5.63 -8.35
C SER A 57 -10.38 -7.08 -8.30
N THR A 58 -10.35 -7.79 -9.43
CA THR A 58 -9.89 -9.19 -9.47
C THR A 58 -8.37 -9.34 -9.60
N VAL A 59 -7.65 -8.23 -9.82
CA VAL A 59 -6.21 -8.24 -10.10
C VAL A 59 -5.44 -7.23 -9.25
N GLU A 60 -5.88 -5.97 -9.22
CA GLU A 60 -5.14 -4.86 -8.61
C GLU A 60 -4.85 -5.06 -7.11
N PRO A 61 -5.79 -5.54 -6.27
CA PRO A 61 -5.50 -5.80 -4.85
C PRO A 61 -4.32 -6.76 -4.65
N TYR A 62 -4.24 -7.82 -5.47
CA TYR A 62 -3.16 -8.81 -5.37
C TYR A 62 -1.83 -8.26 -5.87
N VAL A 63 -1.84 -7.48 -6.95
CA VAL A 63 -0.62 -6.83 -7.47
C VAL A 63 -0.04 -5.86 -6.45
N VAL A 64 -0.88 -5.04 -5.83
CA VAL A 64 -0.46 -4.07 -4.81
C VAL A 64 0.04 -4.79 -3.56
N ALA A 65 -0.70 -5.79 -3.06
CA ALA A 65 -0.29 -6.57 -1.88
C ALA A 65 1.01 -7.35 -2.10
N GLN A 66 1.24 -7.88 -3.31
CA GLN A 66 2.43 -8.66 -3.65
C GLN A 66 3.65 -7.81 -3.99
N THR A 67 3.47 -6.51 -4.27
CA THR A 67 4.58 -5.61 -4.59
C THR A 67 5.62 -5.70 -3.46
N PRO A 68 6.88 -6.11 -3.76
CA PRO A 68 7.83 -6.43 -2.72
C PRO A 68 8.38 -5.15 -2.07
N TYR A 69 7.75 -4.71 -0.98
CA TYR A 69 8.25 -3.65 -0.11
C TYR A 69 9.46 -4.11 0.71
N TRP A 70 9.67 -5.43 0.81
CA TRP A 70 10.60 -6.10 1.72
C TRP A 70 12.07 -6.12 1.29
N ARG A 71 12.45 -5.57 0.12
CA ARG A 71 13.88 -5.31 -0.16
C ARG A 71 14.50 -4.24 0.77
N MET A 72 13.70 -3.67 1.67
CA MET A 72 14.11 -2.80 2.78
C MET A 72 14.39 -3.53 4.10
N LEU A 73 14.30 -4.85 4.17
CA LEU A 73 14.85 -5.61 5.29
C LEU A 73 16.37 -5.77 5.13
N ARG A 74 17.11 -4.65 5.24
CA ARG A 74 18.41 -4.69 5.92
C ARG A 74 18.14 -4.27 7.35
N LEU A 75 17.81 -5.26 8.18
CA LEU A 75 18.23 -5.22 9.58
C LEU A 75 19.76 -5.36 9.61
#